data_AF-A0A151INJ9-F1
#
_entry.id   AF-A0A151INJ9-F1
#
_cell.length_a   1.000
_cell.length_b   1.000
_cell.length_c   1.000
_cell.angle_alpha   90.00
_cell.angle_beta   90.00
_cell.angle_gamma   90.00
#
_symmetry.space_group_name_H-M   'P 1'
#
loop_
_entity.id
_entity.type
_entity.pdbx_description
1 polymer ?
#
loop_
_entity_poly.entity_id
_entity_poly.type
_entity_poly.pdbx_seq_one_letter_code
_entity_poly.pdbx_strand_id
1 'polypeptide(L)'
;MFNRNLYEFLFQYTDWDRVNDGYQYQRAIADIVGDYFFICPSTHFAQLFADRGMKVYYYFFTQRTSTNVWGKWMGVMHGDEVEYVFGHPLNKSLEYTDDERDLSLRMIHYFTRFAYTGMPMASETEWPSYTRNHPKYFIWNAEKKNAFGRGPRTTACAFWNEFLPRLKGVPDPTPEACKSAMASSVSAGVSQLRGSSTIASIILLPVLVVYRFI
;
A
#
# COMPACT_ATOMS: atom_id res chain seq x y z
N MET A 1 -1.52 -0.79 27.68
CA MET A 1 -1.40 0.36 26.75
C MET A 1 -2.76 0.92 26.30
N PHE A 2 -3.83 0.12 26.19
CA PHE A 2 -5.17 0.60 25.79
C PHE A 2 -5.98 1.35 26.88
N ASN A 3 -5.71 1.12 28.18
CA ASN A 3 -6.59 1.56 29.27
C ASN A 3 -6.58 3.07 29.62
N ARG A 4 -5.73 3.90 28.99
CA ARG A 4 -5.65 5.34 29.27
C ARG A 4 -6.21 6.26 28.17
N ASN A 5 -6.56 5.73 27.00
CA ASN A 5 -7.02 6.55 25.86
C ASN A 5 -8.41 6.14 25.34
N LEU A 6 -9.20 5.45 26.17
CA LEU A 6 -10.46 4.84 25.76
C LEU A 6 -11.48 5.90 25.31
N TYR A 7 -11.52 7.04 26.00
CA TYR A 7 -12.47 8.12 25.72
C TYR A 7 -12.18 8.83 24.39
N GLU A 8 -10.91 9.02 24.06
CA GLU A 8 -10.48 9.63 22.79
C GLU A 8 -10.83 8.73 21.61
N PHE A 9 -10.64 7.41 21.75
CA PHE A 9 -11.03 6.43 20.74
C PHE A 9 -12.55 6.37 20.58
N LEU A 10 -13.30 6.32 21.69
CA LEU A 10 -14.76 6.37 21.68
C LEU A 10 -15.25 7.63 20.96
N PHE A 11 -14.68 8.79 21.25
CA PHE A 11 -15.08 10.04 20.61
C PHE A 11 -14.86 10.03 19.09
N GLN A 12 -13.70 9.55 18.64
CA GLN A 12 -13.33 9.57 17.22
C GLN A 12 -14.07 8.52 16.36
N TYR A 13 -14.42 7.35 16.93
CA TYR A 13 -14.94 6.21 16.16
C TYR A 13 -16.39 5.85 16.45
N THR A 14 -17.04 6.47 17.43
CA THR A 14 -18.46 6.23 17.70
C THR A 14 -19.32 7.01 16.72
N ASP A 15 -20.26 6.31 16.07
CA ASP A 15 -21.37 6.93 15.37
C ASP A 15 -22.43 7.35 16.39
N TRP A 16 -22.37 8.62 16.81
CA TRP A 16 -23.22 9.16 17.87
C TRP A 16 -24.71 9.23 17.51
N ASP A 17 -25.06 9.12 16.22
CA ASP A 17 -26.45 9.02 15.76
C ASP A 17 -27.00 7.59 15.92
N ARG A 18 -26.13 6.58 16.07
CA ARG A 18 -26.48 5.15 16.09
C ARG A 18 -25.78 4.36 17.20
N VAL A 19 -25.79 4.91 18.41
CA VAL A 19 -25.11 4.36 19.60
C VAL A 19 -25.63 3.01 20.10
N ASN A 20 -26.73 2.46 19.59
CA ASN A 20 -27.23 1.14 20.00
C ASN A 20 -27.11 0.09 18.89
N ASP A 21 -26.37 0.39 17.82
CA ASP A 21 -26.15 -0.52 16.71
C ASP A 21 -24.85 -1.33 16.91
N GLY A 22 -24.99 -2.59 17.31
CA GLY A 22 -23.87 -3.51 17.50
C GLY A 22 -22.99 -3.69 16.25
N TYR A 23 -23.57 -3.57 15.05
CA TYR A 23 -22.81 -3.64 13.80
C TYR A 23 -21.90 -2.42 13.63
N GLN A 24 -22.36 -1.22 14.01
CA GLN A 24 -21.54 -0.01 13.99
C GLN A 24 -20.37 -0.10 14.97
N TYR A 25 -20.57 -0.69 16.15
CA TYR A 25 -19.49 -0.94 17.09
C TYR A 25 -18.46 -1.94 16.56
N GLN A 26 -18.92 -3.03 15.96
CA GLN A 26 -18.03 -4.00 15.32
C GLN A 26 -17.17 -3.34 14.24
N ARG A 27 -17.79 -2.51 13.38
CA ARG A 27 -17.10 -1.75 12.34
C ARG A 27 -16.14 -0.72 12.91
N ALA A 28 -16.52 -0.01 13.97
CA ALA A 28 -15.68 0.97 14.65
C ALA A 28 -14.40 0.32 15.21
N ILE A 29 -14.51 -0.87 15.81
CA ILE A 29 -13.34 -1.62 16.29
C ILE A 29 -12.45 -2.03 15.12
N ALA A 30 -13.02 -2.48 14.01
CA ALA A 30 -12.25 -2.81 12.80
C ALA A 30 -11.52 -1.58 12.23
N ASP A 31 -12.18 -0.42 12.19
CA ASP A 31 -11.58 0.84 11.74
C ASP A 31 -10.46 1.28 12.70
N ILE A 32 -10.63 1.20 14.03
CA ILE A 32 -9.57 1.50 15.02
C ILE A 32 -8.32 0.65 14.76
N VAL A 33 -8.50 -0.67 14.61
CA VAL A 33 -7.39 -1.61 14.40
C VAL A 33 -6.73 -1.36 13.04
N GLY A 34 -7.53 -1.19 11.98
CA GLY A 34 -7.04 -0.92 10.63
C GLY A 34 -6.25 0.39 10.53
N ASP A 35 -6.79 1.46 11.13
CA ASP A 35 -6.17 2.78 11.11
C ASP A 35 -4.88 2.81 11.92
N TYR A 36 -4.89 2.26 13.15
CA TYR A 36 -3.72 2.27 14.02
C TYR A 36 -2.56 1.41 13.51
N PHE A 37 -2.84 0.18 13.05
CA PHE A 37 -1.78 -0.77 12.69
C PHE A 37 -1.33 -0.67 11.23
N PHE A 38 -2.18 -0.21 10.32
CA PHE A 38 -1.90 -0.31 8.89
C PHE A 38 -2.00 1.03 8.17
N ILE A 39 -3.18 1.64 8.12
CA ILE A 39 -3.45 2.77 7.21
C ILE A 39 -2.66 4.02 7.63
N CYS A 40 -2.73 4.41 8.90
CA CYS A 40 -2.11 5.65 9.35
C CYS A 40 -0.58 5.60 9.45
N PRO A 41 0.04 4.49 9.91
CA PRO A 41 1.48 4.31 9.78
C PRO A 41 1.96 4.31 8.32
N SER A 42 1.24 3.64 7.41
CA SER A 42 1.58 3.61 5.98
C SER A 42 1.48 5.00 5.34
N THR A 43 0.43 5.76 5.65
CA THR A 43 0.26 7.15 5.16
C THR A 43 1.35 8.06 5.72
N HIS A 44 1.72 7.91 6.99
CA HIS A 44 2.83 8.66 7.60
C HIS A 44 4.16 8.34 6.92
N PHE A 45 4.44 7.06 6.66
CA PHE A 45 5.63 6.62 5.95
C PHE A 45 5.71 7.20 4.52
N ALA A 46 4.61 7.12 3.77
CA ALA A 46 4.49 7.72 2.44
C ALA A 46 4.78 9.23 2.48
N GLN A 47 4.25 9.92 3.49
CA GLN A 47 4.49 11.35 3.69
C GLN A 47 5.97 11.66 3.95
N LEU A 48 6.61 10.93 4.86
CA LEU A 48 8.02 11.13 5.19
C LEU A 48 8.95 10.92 3.97
N PHE A 49 8.60 9.99 3.09
CA PHE A 49 9.34 9.70 1.87
C PHE A 49 9.13 10.80 0.83
N ALA A 50 7.88 11.23 0.61
CA ALA A 50 7.55 12.32 -0.29
C ALA A 50 8.22 13.65 0.14
N ASP A 51 8.23 13.96 1.44
CA ASP A 51 8.88 15.16 1.99
C ASP A 51 10.41 15.16 1.79
N ARG A 52 11.01 13.99 1.56
CA ARG A 52 12.45 13.82 1.24
C ARG A 52 12.72 13.85 -0.27
N GLY A 53 11.74 14.22 -1.08
CA GLY A 53 11.88 14.32 -2.54
C GLY A 53 11.78 12.99 -3.29
N MET A 54 11.36 11.92 -2.62
CA MET A 54 11.14 10.63 -3.29
C MET A 54 9.81 10.61 -4.04
N LYS A 55 9.79 9.95 -5.20
CA LYS A 55 8.54 9.67 -5.91
C LYS A 55 7.81 8.52 -5.22
N VAL A 56 6.69 8.84 -4.58
CA VAL A 56 5.85 7.86 -3.88
C VAL A 56 4.58 7.64 -4.68
N TYR A 57 4.15 6.39 -4.87
CA TYR A 57 2.86 6.05 -5.48
C TYR A 57 2.04 5.28 -4.46
N TYR A 58 0.91 5.85 -4.06
CA TYR A 58 0.04 5.26 -3.03
C TYR A 58 -1.19 4.63 -3.67
N TYR A 59 -1.63 3.48 -3.17
CA TYR A 59 -2.87 2.84 -3.61
C TYR A 59 -3.77 2.45 -2.42
N PHE A 60 -5.04 2.20 -2.70
CA PHE A 60 -6.02 1.67 -1.76
C PHE A 60 -6.84 0.57 -2.44
N PHE A 61 -6.73 -0.66 -1.94
CA PHE A 61 -7.43 -1.82 -2.50
C PHE A 61 -8.83 -1.95 -1.90
N THR A 62 -9.84 -2.06 -2.76
CA THR A 62 -11.26 -2.01 -2.37
C THR A 62 -12.11 -3.08 -3.04
N GLN A 63 -11.48 -4.05 -3.70
CA GLN A 63 -12.18 -5.18 -4.29
C GLN A 63 -12.43 -6.23 -3.21
N ARG A 64 -13.70 -6.58 -2.99
CA ARG A 64 -14.03 -7.83 -2.27
C ARG A 64 -14.23 -8.91 -3.31
N THR A 65 -13.37 -9.94 -3.28
CA THR A 65 -13.45 -11.06 -4.22
C THR A 65 -14.83 -11.73 -4.19
N SER A 66 -15.38 -12.02 -5.36
CA SER A 66 -16.71 -12.60 -5.56
C SER A 66 -16.88 -13.94 -4.83
N THR A 67 -15.79 -14.71 -4.74
CA THR A 67 -15.70 -16.02 -4.06
C THR A 67 -15.15 -15.94 -2.63
N ASN A 68 -15.03 -14.73 -2.06
CA ASN A 68 -14.53 -14.55 -0.69
C ASN A 68 -15.44 -15.26 0.33
N VAL A 69 -14.89 -16.27 1.01
CA VAL A 69 -15.58 -17.17 1.94
C VAL A 69 -15.89 -16.56 3.31
N TRP A 70 -15.28 -15.40 3.62
CA TRP A 70 -15.45 -14.75 4.91
C TRP A 70 -16.78 -14.01 5.01
N GLY A 71 -17.23 -13.72 6.22
CA GLY A 71 -18.51 -13.02 6.42
C GLY A 71 -18.52 -11.65 5.72
N LYS A 72 -19.64 -11.29 5.07
CA LYS A 72 -19.77 -10.00 4.35
C LYS A 72 -19.41 -8.78 5.19
N TRP A 73 -19.63 -8.85 6.51
CA TRP A 73 -19.30 -7.78 7.46
C TRP A 73 -17.81 -7.45 7.51
N MET A 74 -16.93 -8.40 7.16
CA MET A 74 -15.47 -8.22 7.17
C MET A 74 -14.99 -7.35 5.99
N GLY A 75 -15.84 -7.12 4.98
CA GLY A 75 -15.52 -6.25 3.86
C GLY A 75 -14.35 -6.78 3.02
N VAL A 76 -13.36 -5.91 2.79
CA VAL A 76 -12.09 -6.24 2.13
C VAL A 76 -11.04 -6.39 3.21
N MET A 77 -10.49 -7.59 3.33
CA MET A 77 -9.63 -7.93 4.45
C MET A 77 -8.16 -7.65 4.14
N HIS A 78 -7.36 -7.62 5.20
CA HIS A 78 -5.92 -7.56 5.09
C HIS A 78 -5.38 -8.75 4.29
N GLY A 79 -4.65 -8.46 3.21
CA GLY A 79 -4.03 -9.46 2.34
C GLY A 79 -4.90 -9.92 1.17
N ASP A 80 -6.16 -9.48 1.07
CA ASP A 80 -7.04 -9.81 -0.07
C ASP A 80 -6.47 -9.32 -1.42
N GLU A 81 -5.59 -8.31 -1.41
CA GLU A 81 -4.96 -7.81 -2.64
C GLU A 81 -3.86 -8.74 -3.18
N VAL A 82 -3.28 -9.59 -2.32
CA VAL A 82 -2.10 -10.41 -2.64
C VAL A 82 -2.41 -11.37 -3.78
N GLU A 83 -3.59 -12.00 -3.77
CA GLU A 83 -3.98 -12.95 -4.82
C GLU A 83 -4.02 -12.29 -6.21
N TYR A 84 -4.41 -11.01 -6.29
CA TYR A 84 -4.46 -10.25 -7.54
C TYR A 84 -3.07 -9.87 -8.03
N VAL A 85 -2.17 -9.46 -7.12
CA VAL A 85 -0.77 -9.12 -7.45
C VAL A 85 -0.04 -10.34 -8.01
N PHE A 86 -0.33 -11.54 -7.53
CA PHE A 86 0.33 -12.78 -7.96
C PHE A 86 -0.41 -13.55 -9.07
N GLY A 87 -1.52 -13.02 -9.59
CA GLY A 87 -2.19 -13.62 -10.75
C GLY A 87 -3.07 -14.82 -10.45
N HIS A 88 -3.48 -15.01 -9.19
CA HIS A 88 -4.38 -16.10 -8.82
C HIS A 88 -5.72 -16.06 -9.61
N PRO A 89 -6.34 -14.87 -9.84
CA PRO A 89 -7.51 -14.76 -10.71
C PRO A 89 -7.27 -15.20 -12.15
N LEU A 90 -6.04 -15.32 -12.64
CA LEU A 90 -5.76 -15.75 -14.02
C LEU A 90 -5.87 -17.27 -14.20
N ASN A 91 -5.85 -18.04 -13.11
CA ASN A 91 -6.07 -19.47 -13.15
C ASN A 91 -7.52 -19.78 -13.56
N LYS A 92 -7.71 -20.38 -14.73
CA LYS A 92 -9.04 -20.70 -15.28
C LYS A 92 -9.74 -21.85 -14.57
N SER A 93 -9.00 -22.62 -13.76
CA SER A 93 -9.58 -23.65 -12.89
C SER A 93 -10.21 -23.08 -11.61
N LEU A 94 -10.03 -21.78 -11.34
CA LEU A 94 -10.60 -21.08 -10.19
C LEU A 94 -11.74 -20.17 -10.61
N GLU A 95 -12.71 -20.01 -9.71
CA GLU A 95 -13.87 -19.14 -9.90
C GLU A 95 -13.52 -17.69 -9.57
N TYR A 96 -13.48 -16.86 -10.61
CA TYR A 96 -13.36 -15.40 -10.57
C TYR A 96 -14.12 -14.82 -11.76
N THR A 97 -14.70 -13.64 -11.56
CA THR A 97 -15.37 -12.88 -12.62
C THR A 97 -14.36 -12.32 -13.63
N ASP A 98 -14.78 -12.03 -14.86
CA ASP A 98 -13.88 -11.48 -15.88
C ASP A 98 -13.28 -10.12 -15.48
N ASP A 99 -14.04 -9.29 -14.75
CA ASP A 99 -13.53 -8.01 -14.22
C ASP A 99 -12.46 -8.20 -13.13
N GLU A 100 -12.54 -9.27 -12.33
CA GLU A 100 -11.49 -9.63 -11.36
C GLU A 100 -10.23 -10.14 -12.05
N ARG A 101 -10.38 -10.86 -13.17
CA ARG A 101 -9.24 -11.28 -14.00
C ARG A 101 -8.56 -10.08 -14.65
N ASP A 102 -9.36 -9.15 -15.19
CA ASP A 102 -8.86 -7.87 -15.71
C ASP A 102 -8.16 -7.05 -14.62
N LEU A 103 -8.73 -6.98 -13.41
CA LEU A 103 -8.10 -6.31 -12.28
C LEU A 103 -6.74 -6.91 -11.95
N SER A 104 -6.62 -8.24 -11.91
CA SER A 104 -5.34 -8.92 -11.65
C SER A 104 -4.31 -8.63 -12.73
N LEU A 105 -4.69 -8.70 -14.02
CA LEU A 105 -3.79 -8.32 -15.13
C LEU A 105 -3.30 -6.88 -15.00
N ARG A 106 -4.19 -5.94 -14.68
CA ARG A 106 -3.82 -4.53 -14.46
C ARG A 106 -2.87 -4.38 -13.27
N MET A 107 -3.14 -5.03 -12.15
CA MET A 107 -2.26 -4.96 -10.98
C MET A 107 -0.86 -5.52 -11.28
N ILE A 108 -0.77 -6.69 -11.92
CA ILE A 108 0.51 -7.28 -12.34
C ILE A 108 1.26 -6.33 -13.26
N HIS A 109 0.60 -5.77 -14.28
CA HIS A 109 1.22 -4.84 -15.22
C HIS A 109 1.79 -3.61 -14.51
N TYR A 110 1.05 -3.02 -13.55
CA TYR A 110 1.46 -1.77 -12.90
C TYR A 110 2.58 -2.03 -11.88
N PHE A 111 2.52 -3.16 -11.16
CA PHE A 111 3.58 -3.57 -10.23
C PHE A 111 4.88 -3.91 -10.98
N THR A 112 4.80 -4.66 -12.07
CA THR A 112 5.97 -5.01 -12.90
C THR A 112 6.56 -3.77 -13.57
N ARG A 113 5.73 -2.85 -14.07
CA ARG A 113 6.20 -1.58 -14.61
C ARG A 113 6.87 -0.71 -13.56
N PHE A 114 6.32 -0.63 -12.34
CA PHE A 114 6.97 0.08 -11.24
C PHE A 114 8.31 -0.55 -10.88
N ALA A 115 8.39 -1.88 -10.81
CA ALA A 115 9.65 -2.59 -10.56
C ALA A 115 10.71 -2.31 -11.65
N TYR A 116 10.30 -2.19 -12.92
CA TYR A 116 11.20 -1.94 -14.05
C TYR A 116 11.60 -0.47 -14.20
N THR A 117 10.69 0.47 -13.96
CA THR A 117 10.86 1.90 -14.31
C THR A 117 10.82 2.86 -13.13
N GLY A 118 10.37 2.41 -11.96
CA GLY A 118 10.02 3.28 -10.83
C GLY A 118 8.70 4.04 -11.01
N MET A 119 7.91 3.74 -12.04
CA MET A 119 6.61 4.37 -12.31
C MET A 119 5.52 3.32 -12.63
N PRO A 120 4.33 3.38 -12.01
CA PRO A 120 3.28 2.39 -12.25
C PRO A 120 2.57 2.57 -13.59
N MET A 121 2.61 3.76 -14.19
CA MET A 121 1.97 4.10 -15.47
C MET A 121 2.95 4.79 -16.44
N ALA A 122 2.50 5.07 -17.66
CA ALA A 122 3.33 5.68 -18.70
C ALA A 122 3.69 7.14 -18.38
N SER A 123 2.77 7.85 -17.71
CA SER A 123 2.91 9.25 -17.35
C SER A 123 2.52 9.50 -15.90
N GLU A 124 3.18 10.47 -15.24
CA GLU A 124 2.77 10.97 -13.92
C GLU A 124 1.43 11.71 -13.94
N THR A 125 0.94 12.11 -15.11
CA THR A 125 -0.41 12.69 -15.22
C THR A 125 -1.51 11.66 -15.00
N GLU A 126 -1.25 10.40 -15.34
CA GLU A 126 -2.22 9.31 -15.21
C GLU A 126 -2.28 8.81 -13.77
N TRP A 127 -1.13 8.54 -13.16
CA TRP A 127 -1.01 8.25 -11.73
C TRP A 127 0.00 9.20 -11.10
N PRO A 128 -0.45 10.31 -10.50
CA PRO A 128 0.44 11.30 -9.91
C PRO A 128 1.09 10.76 -8.63
N SER A 129 2.34 11.19 -8.40
CA SER A 129 3.02 10.89 -7.16
C SER A 129 2.29 11.51 -5.96
N TYR A 130 2.28 10.76 -4.86
CA TYR A 130 1.78 11.19 -3.57
C TYR A 130 2.66 12.31 -3.01
N THR A 131 2.04 13.38 -2.52
CA THR A 131 2.71 14.46 -1.80
C THR A 131 1.85 14.96 -0.64
N ARG A 132 2.43 15.76 0.27
CA ARG A 132 1.68 16.39 1.37
C ARG A 132 0.47 17.18 0.89
N ASN A 133 0.69 17.99 -0.14
CA ASN A 133 -0.31 18.94 -0.65
C ASN A 133 -1.30 18.24 -1.58
N HIS A 134 -0.86 17.18 -2.25
CA HIS A 134 -1.67 16.36 -3.14
C HIS A 134 -1.55 14.88 -2.75
N PRO A 135 -2.17 14.45 -1.63
CA PRO A 135 -2.08 13.08 -1.13
C PRO A 135 -2.98 12.15 -1.96
N LYS A 136 -2.80 12.09 -3.28
CA LYS A 136 -3.60 11.24 -4.16
C LYS A 136 -3.21 9.77 -4.01
N TYR A 137 -4.19 8.89 -4.10
CA TYR A 137 -3.97 7.45 -4.17
C TYR A 137 -4.85 6.82 -5.25
N PHE A 138 -4.35 5.76 -5.87
CA PHE A 138 -5.10 4.97 -6.85
C PHE A 138 -6.00 3.95 -6.16
N ILE A 139 -7.21 3.75 -6.68
CA ILE A 139 -8.15 2.78 -6.13
C ILE A 139 -8.14 1.52 -7.00
N TRP A 140 -7.77 0.39 -6.40
CA TRP A 140 -7.91 -0.92 -7.04
C TRP A 140 -9.31 -1.47 -6.77
N ASN A 141 -10.08 -1.63 -7.84
CA ASN A 141 -11.40 -2.22 -7.85
C ASN A 141 -11.70 -2.77 -9.25
N ALA A 142 -12.49 -3.83 -9.34
CA ALA A 142 -12.80 -4.49 -10.60
C ALA A 142 -13.71 -3.60 -11.49
N GLU A 143 -14.72 -2.98 -10.88
CA GLU A 143 -15.69 -2.12 -11.58
C GLU A 143 -15.16 -0.69 -11.80
N LYS A 144 -14.53 -0.11 -10.77
CA LYS A 144 -14.04 1.28 -10.81
C LYS A 144 -12.63 1.36 -11.38
N LYS A 145 -12.54 1.40 -12.72
CA LYS A 145 -11.25 1.53 -13.43
C LYS A 145 -10.71 2.97 -13.32
N ASN A 146 -9.39 3.12 -13.15
CA ASN A 146 -8.68 4.41 -13.09
C ASN A 146 -9.26 5.40 -12.08
N ALA A 147 -9.75 4.89 -10.94
CA ALA A 147 -10.31 5.71 -9.89
C ALA A 147 -9.20 6.21 -8.94
N PHE A 148 -9.37 7.44 -8.46
CA PHE A 148 -8.46 8.06 -7.50
C PHE A 148 -9.22 8.57 -6.29
N GLY A 149 -8.61 8.42 -5.12
CA GLY A 149 -9.01 9.10 -3.90
C GLY A 149 -7.96 10.11 -3.45
N ARG A 150 -8.24 10.76 -2.32
CA ARG A 150 -7.33 11.71 -1.68
C ARG A 150 -7.16 11.36 -0.21
N GLY A 151 -5.97 10.92 0.16
CA GLY A 151 -5.51 10.53 1.50
C GLY A 151 -6.47 9.59 2.21
N PRO A 152 -6.29 8.27 2.22
CA PRO A 152 -7.26 7.41 2.87
C PRO A 152 -7.34 7.78 4.35
N ARG A 153 -8.57 7.99 4.84
CA ARG A 153 -8.86 8.21 6.26
C ARG A 153 -8.12 9.42 6.87
N THR A 154 -7.93 10.52 6.13
CA THR A 154 -7.16 11.71 6.58
C THR A 154 -7.47 12.18 8.00
N THR A 155 -8.75 12.32 8.37
CA THR A 155 -9.14 12.76 9.72
C THR A 155 -8.70 11.77 10.80
N ALA A 156 -8.93 10.48 10.60
CA ALA A 156 -8.51 9.45 11.53
C ALA A 156 -6.98 9.37 11.64
N CYS A 157 -6.27 9.56 10.53
CA CYS A 157 -4.81 9.56 10.55
C CYS A 157 -4.21 10.84 11.13
N ALA A 158 -4.87 12.00 11.03
CA ALA A 158 -4.48 13.19 11.79
C ALA A 158 -4.67 12.96 13.30
N PHE A 159 -5.75 12.28 13.69
CA PHE A 159 -5.97 11.89 15.08
C PHE A 159 -4.83 10.99 15.61
N TRP A 160 -4.44 9.95 14.86
CA TRP A 160 -3.39 9.02 15.26
C TRP A 160 -1.97 9.60 15.17
N ASN A 161 -1.64 10.31 14.09
CA ASN A 161 -0.28 10.73 13.80
C ASN A 161 0.07 12.11 14.36
N GLU A 162 -0.93 12.95 14.68
CA GLU A 162 -0.71 14.33 15.15
C GLU A 162 -1.34 14.58 16.53
N PHE A 163 -2.64 14.35 16.68
CA PHE A 163 -3.37 14.72 17.91
C PHE A 163 -2.94 13.87 19.12
N LEU A 164 -2.97 12.54 19.01
CA LEU A 164 -2.65 11.66 20.13
C LEU A 164 -1.21 11.76 20.63
N PRO A 165 -0.17 11.84 19.77
CA PRO A 165 1.20 12.07 20.23
C PRO A 165 1.33 13.38 21.03
N ARG A 166 0.71 14.46 20.55
CA ARG A 166 0.71 15.76 21.24
C ARG A 166 -0.02 15.72 22.57
N LEU A 167 -1.17 15.05 22.63
CA LEU A 167 -1.90 14.81 23.88
C LEU A 167 -1.06 14.06 24.91
N LYS A 168 -0.18 13.16 24.45
CA LYS A 168 0.76 12.40 25.30
C LYS A 168 2.06 13.14 25.61
N GLY A 169 2.21 14.39 25.17
CA GLY A 169 3.42 15.18 25.37
C GLY A 169 4.63 14.66 24.57
N VAL A 170 4.41 13.89 23.50
CA VAL A 170 5.49 13.52 22.58
C VAL A 170 5.88 14.78 21.79
N PRO A 171 7.15 15.23 21.87
CA PRO A 171 7.59 16.42 21.14
C PRO A 171 7.56 16.17 19.63
N ASP A 172 7.32 17.24 18.86
CA ASP A 172 7.37 17.16 17.41
C ASP A 172 8.77 16.67 16.96
N PRO A 173 8.86 15.78 15.95
CA PRO A 173 10.14 15.24 15.51
C PRO A 173 11.04 16.37 14.98
N THR A 174 12.24 16.50 15.54
CA THR A 174 13.20 17.51 15.10
C THR A 174 13.79 17.12 13.73
N PRO A 175 14.04 18.09 12.82
CA PRO A 175 14.53 17.81 11.47
C PRO A 175 15.88 17.06 11.40
N GLU A 176 16.67 17.06 12.48
CA GLU A 176 18.04 16.54 12.48
C GLU A 176 18.17 15.01 12.52
N ALA A 177 17.14 14.27 12.95
CA ALA A 177 17.28 12.84 13.28
C ALA A 177 17.52 11.90 12.08
N CYS A 178 17.43 12.38 10.84
CA CYS A 178 17.41 11.53 9.64
C CYS A 178 18.53 11.83 8.62
N LYS A 179 19.63 12.48 9.03
CA LYS A 179 20.80 12.66 8.14
C LYS A 179 21.80 11.49 8.19
N SER A 180 21.79 10.67 9.24
CA SER A 180 22.86 9.68 9.48
C SER A 180 22.61 8.28 8.91
N ALA A 181 21.37 7.86 8.67
CA ALA A 181 21.08 6.42 8.47
C ALA A 181 20.85 5.99 7.01
N MET A 182 20.43 6.89 6.10
CA MET A 182 19.99 6.50 4.74
C MET A 182 21.06 6.63 3.65
N ALA A 183 22.12 7.41 3.88
CA ALA A 183 23.24 7.48 2.93
C ALA A 183 23.99 6.14 2.80
N SER A 184 23.90 5.27 3.82
CA SER A 184 24.65 4.01 3.87
C SER A 184 23.95 2.84 3.17
N SER A 185 22.62 2.79 3.14
CA SER A 185 21.88 1.62 2.62
C SER A 185 21.77 1.61 1.09
N VAL A 186 21.49 2.77 0.47
CA VAL A 186 21.41 2.90 -1.00
C VAL A 186 22.81 2.76 -1.63
N SER A 187 23.84 3.32 -0.99
CA SER A 187 25.23 3.20 -1.47
C SER A 187 25.75 1.77 -1.33
N ALA A 188 25.38 1.03 -0.29
CA ALA A 188 25.82 -0.35 -0.08
C ALA A 188 25.24 -1.32 -1.12
N GLY A 189 23.98 -1.15 -1.54
CA GLY A 189 23.38 -1.99 -2.58
C GLY A 189 24.03 -1.80 -3.96
N VAL A 190 24.41 -0.57 -4.30
CA VAL A 190 25.05 -0.26 -5.60
C VAL A 190 26.51 -0.71 -5.66
N SER A 191 27.27 -0.63 -4.57
CA SER A 191 28.65 -1.12 -4.51
C SER A 191 28.72 -2.64 -4.51
N GLN A 192 27.76 -3.33 -3.89
CA GLN A 192 27.69 -4.79 -3.87
C GLN A 192 27.35 -5.37 -5.26
N LEU A 193 26.60 -4.63 -6.09
CA LEU A 193 26.33 -4.97 -7.50
C LEU A 193 27.51 -4.68 -8.44
N ARG A 194 28.36 -3.70 -8.12
CA ARG A 194 29.57 -3.39 -8.93
C ARG A 194 30.78 -4.25 -8.59
N GLY A 195 30.81 -4.90 -7.42
CA GLY A 195 31.93 -5.73 -6.96
C GLY A 195 31.84 -7.23 -7.27
N SER A 196 30.73 -7.72 -7.82
CA SER A 196 30.55 -9.14 -8.15
C SER A 196 30.99 -9.43 -9.58
N SER A 197 32.29 -9.70 -9.77
CA SER A 197 32.86 -10.16 -11.04
C SER A 197 32.46 -11.60 -11.43
N THR A 198 31.44 -12.20 -10.80
CA THR A 198 31.06 -13.61 -11.00
C THR A 198 29.72 -13.83 -11.70
N ILE A 199 28.98 -12.77 -12.07
CA ILE A 199 27.69 -12.92 -12.79
C ILE A 199 27.86 -12.73 -14.32
N ALA A 200 29.03 -12.34 -14.80
CA ALA A 200 29.29 -12.20 -16.25
C ALA A 200 29.39 -13.54 -17.01
N SER A 201 29.44 -14.70 -16.33
CA SER A 201 29.73 -15.99 -16.96
C SER A 201 28.54 -16.96 -17.06
N ILE A 202 27.34 -16.59 -16.58
CA ILE A 202 26.18 -17.52 -16.58
C ILE A 202 25.17 -17.22 -17.70
N ILE A 203 25.27 -16.08 -18.41
CA ILE A 203 24.32 -15.71 -19.49
C ILE A 203 24.79 -16.13 -20.89
N LEU A 204 25.96 -16.78 -21.05
CA LEU A 204 26.49 -17.18 -22.38
C LEU A 204 26.27 -18.65 -22.76
N LEU A 205 25.60 -19.46 -21.95
CA LEU A 205 25.46 -20.91 -22.19
C LEU A 205 24.12 -21.46 -22.75
N PRO A 206 23.02 -20.70 -22.93
CA PRO A 206 21.90 -21.22 -23.73
C PRO A 206 21.93 -20.80 -25.21
N VAL A 207 22.79 -19.86 -25.63
CA VAL A 207 22.78 -19.34 -27.02
C VAL A 207 23.55 -20.23 -28.01
N LEU A 208 24.41 -21.15 -27.55
CA LEU A 208 25.24 -22.00 -28.43
C LEU A 208 24.68 -23.41 -28.73
N VAL A 209 23.59 -23.83 -28.08
CA VAL A 209 23.02 -25.18 -28.31
C VAL A 209 21.95 -25.21 -29.41
N VAL A 210 21.42 -24.05 -29.82
CA VAL A 210 20.39 -24.00 -30.89
C VAL A 210 20.99 -23.95 -32.32
N TYR A 211 22.31 -23.75 -32.47
CA TYR A 211 22.95 -23.68 -33.80
C TYR A 211 23.59 -24.97 -34.31
N ARG A 212 23.36 -26.13 -33.68
CA ARG A 212 24.01 -27.41 -34.08
C ARG A 212 23.09 -28.56 -34.47
N PHE A 213 21.83 -28.28 -34.80
CA PHE A 213 20.95 -29.24 -35.47
C PHE A 213 20.16 -28.55 -36.60
N ILE A 214 20.90 -28.22 -37.66
CA ILE A 214 20.52 -28.62 -39.03
C ILE A 214 21.20 -29.98 -39.26
#